data_AF-A0A3S9IGI5-F1
#
_entry.id   AF-A0A3S9IGI5-F1
#
_cell.length_a   1.000
_cell.length_b   1.000
_cell.length_c   1.000
_cell.angle_alpha   90.00
_cell.angle_beta   90.00
_cell.angle_gamma   90.00
#
_symmetry.space_group_name_H-M   'P 1'
#
loop_
_entity.id
_entity.type
_entity.pdbx_description
1 polymer ?
#
loop_
_entity_poly.entity_id
_entity_poly.type
_entity_poly.pdbx_seq_one_letter_code
_entity_poly.pdbx_strand_id
1 'polypeptide(L)' 'MSARTDLLRRHFHDAVIDLARHLHADGVIEKTLGRPLPVVVFDMECPGWEAHATECANPPELIEEFTAWLRESGEI' A
#
# COMPACT_ATOMS: atom_id res chain seq x y z
N MET A 1 -2.25 -20.49 13.58
CA MET A 1 -3.24 -19.45 13.93
C MET A 1 -4.65 -20.05 13.80
N SER A 2 -5.64 -19.50 14.51
CA SER A 2 -7.04 -19.89 14.31
C SER A 2 -7.59 -19.25 13.04
N ALA A 3 -8.51 -19.92 12.34
CA ALA A 3 -9.18 -19.40 11.14
C ALA A 3 -9.78 -17.99 11.34
N ARG A 4 -10.26 -17.70 12.56
CA ARG A 4 -10.75 -16.36 12.93
C ARG A 4 -9.65 -15.31 12.93
N THR A 5 -8.47 -15.64 13.44
CA THR A 5 -7.32 -14.72 13.49
C THR A 5 -6.83 -14.42 12.08
N ASP A 6 -6.78 -15.42 11.20
CA ASP A 6 -6.38 -15.23 9.80
C ASP A 6 -7.36 -14.33 9.04
N LEU A 7 -8.67 -14.50 9.29
CA LEU A 7 -9.70 -13.65 8.69
C LEU A 7 -9.57 -12.19 9.16
N LEU A 8 -9.36 -11.97 10.46
CA LEU A 8 -9.15 -10.63 11.00
C LEU A 8 -7.92 -9.96 10.40
N ARG A 9 -6.81 -10.69 10.24
CA ARG A 9 -5.60 -10.18 9.60
C ARG A 9 -5.86 -9.75 8.16
N ARG A 10 -6.49 -10.61 7.35
CA ARG A 10 -6.84 -10.26 5.95
C ARG A 10 -7.73 -9.03 5.88
N HIS A 11 -8.76 -8.96 6.73
CA HIS A 11 -9.64 -7.80 6.75
C HIS A 11 -8.91 -6.51 7.17
N PHE A 12 -7.95 -6.61 8.09
CA PHE A 12 -7.10 -5.48 8.45
C PHE A 12 -6.23 -5.04 7.27
N HIS A 13 -5.63 -5.98 6.54
CA HIS A 13 -4.85 -5.68 5.33
C HIS A 13 -5.68 -4.94 4.28
N ASP A 14 -6.88 -5.45 4.00
CA ASP A 14 -7.82 -4.81 3.07
C ASP A 14 -8.17 -3.39 3.53
N ALA A 15 -8.46 -3.20 4.82
CA ALA A 15 -8.81 -1.89 5.38
C ALA A 15 -7.66 -0.87 5.28
N VAL A 16 -6.40 -1.30 5.44
CA VAL A 16 -5.23 -0.43 5.28
C VAL A 16 -5.08 0.02 3.81
N ILE A 17 -5.21 -0.91 2.87
CA ILE A 17 -5.16 -0.62 1.44
C ILE A 17 -6.31 0.33 1.05
N ASP A 18 -7.53 0.04 1.48
CA ASP A 18 -8.71 0.84 1.19
C ASP A 18 -8.62 2.25 1.79
N LEU A 19 -8.04 2.40 2.98
CA LEU A 19 -7.80 3.72 3.56
C LEU A 19 -6.89 4.56 2.66
N ALA A 20 -5.75 4.01 2.22
CA ALA A 20 -4.83 4.71 1.33
C ALA A 20 -5.50 5.10 0.00
N ARG A 21 -6.29 4.18 -0.57
CA ARG A 21 -7.07 4.45 -1.79
C ARG A 21 -8.06 5.58 -1.60
N HIS A 22 -8.77 5.64 -0.48
CA HIS A 22 -9.70 6.75 -0.20
C HIS A 22 -8.97 8.08 -0.01
N LEU A 23 -7.81 8.09 0.66
CA LEU A 23 -6.99 9.30 0.81
C LEU A 23 -6.54 9.88 -0.54
N HIS A 24 -6.26 9.03 -1.52
CA HIS A 24 -6.01 9.42 -2.90
C HIS A 24 -7.29 9.91 -3.59
N ALA A 25 -8.36 9.10 -3.57
CA ALA A 25 -9.61 9.40 -4.26
C ALA A 25 -10.27 10.69 -3.79
N ASP A 26 -10.19 10.99 -2.50
CA ASP A 26 -10.75 12.20 -1.88
C ASP A 26 -9.82 13.42 -2.02
N GLY A 27 -8.64 13.25 -2.64
CA GLY A 27 -7.63 14.30 -2.82
C GLY A 27 -7.00 14.78 -1.51
N VAL A 28 -7.15 14.03 -0.42
CA VAL A 28 -6.66 14.41 0.92
C VAL A 28 -5.15 14.56 0.93
N ILE A 29 -4.43 13.65 0.26
CA ILE A 29 -2.97 13.67 0.19
C ILE A 29 -2.50 14.97 -0.48
N GLU A 30 -2.99 15.26 -1.69
CA GLU A 30 -2.60 16.45 -2.43
C GLU A 30 -2.98 17.73 -1.70
N LYS A 31 -4.20 17.80 -1.15
CA LYS A 31 -4.66 18.95 -0.37
C LYS A 31 -3.77 19.23 0.84
N THR A 32 -3.25 18.18 1.49
CA THR A 32 -2.48 18.30 2.74
C THR A 32 -1.00 18.54 2.46
N LEU A 33 -0.43 17.87 1.46
CA LEU A 33 1.00 17.86 1.18
C LEU A 33 1.40 18.74 -0.02
N GLY A 34 0.43 19.31 -0.74
CA GLY A 34 0.62 20.23 -1.85
C GLY A 34 0.99 19.59 -3.19
N ARG A 35 1.00 18.25 -3.26
CA ARG A 35 1.28 17.46 -4.47
C ARG A 35 0.79 16.02 -4.30
N PRO A 36 0.51 15.29 -5.38
CA PRO A 36 0.30 13.85 -5.29
C PRO A 36 1.57 13.15 -4.79
N LEU A 37 1.41 12.21 -3.86
CA LEU A 37 2.48 11.42 -3.27
C LEU A 37 2.00 9.98 -3.05
N PRO A 38 2.82 8.97 -3.37
CA PRO A 38 2.48 7.58 -3.08
C PRO A 38 2.49 7.31 -1.57
N VAL A 39 1.70 6.33 -1.16
CA VAL A 39 1.64 5.77 0.19
C VAL A 39 2.33 4.41 0.19
N VAL A 40 3.46 4.29 0.86
CA VAL A 40 4.15 3.00 1.03
C VAL A 40 3.54 2.28 2.23
N VAL A 41 3.00 1.09 1.98
CA VAL A 41 2.46 0.22 3.04
C VAL A 41 3.57 -0.70 3.53
N PHE A 42 3.81 -0.69 4.84
CA PHE A 42 4.89 -1.44 5.47
C PHE A 42 4.40 -2.08 6.78
N ASP A 43 4.74 -3.36 6.98
CA ASP A 43 4.46 -4.11 8.21
C ASP A 43 5.59 -5.10 8.49
N MET A 44 6.36 -4.87 9.57
CA MET A 44 7.48 -5.72 9.98
C MET A 44 7.07 -7.17 10.28
N GLU A 45 5.80 -7.39 10.63
CA GLU A 45 5.26 -8.71 10.97
C GLU A 45 4.71 -9.45 9.73
N CYS A 46 4.75 -8.82 8.56
CA CYS A 46 4.25 -9.39 7.31
C CYS A 46 5.23 -9.22 6.13
N PRO A 47 6.44 -9.80 6.21
CA PRO A 47 7.43 -9.70 5.14
C PRO A 47 6.92 -10.31 3.83
N GLY A 48 7.14 -9.59 2.73
CA GLY A 48 6.74 -9.98 1.37
C GLY A 48 5.34 -9.51 0.97
N TRP A 49 4.60 -8.84 1.85
CA TRP A 49 3.29 -8.27 1.54
C TRP A 49 3.38 -6.80 1.07
N GLU A 50 4.42 -6.09 1.50
CA GLU A 50 4.57 -4.64 1.42
C GLU A 50 4.50 -4.11 -0.01
N ALA A 51 5.16 -4.80 -0.94
CA ALA A 51 5.15 -4.39 -2.33
C ALA A 51 3.77 -4.54 -2.98
N HIS A 52 3.10 -5.67 -2.74
CA HIS A 52 1.73 -5.89 -3.23
C HIS A 52 0.74 -4.90 -2.60
N ALA A 53 0.87 -4.67 -1.29
CA ALA A 53 0.03 -3.72 -0.57
C ALA A 53 0.22 -2.29 -1.08
N THR A 54 1.47 -1.88 -1.30
CA THR A 54 1.83 -0.58 -1.87
C THR A 54 1.29 -0.45 -3.29
N GLU A 55 1.38 -1.49 -4.11
CA GLU A 55 0.80 -1.50 -5.46
C GLU A 55 -0.73 -1.30 -5.42
N CYS A 56 -1.43 -2.02 -4.54
CA CYS A 56 -2.89 -1.92 -4.44
C CYS A 56 -3.38 -0.61 -3.80
N ALA A 57 -2.54 0.05 -3.00
CA ALA A 57 -2.88 1.25 -2.25
C ALA A 57 -2.86 2.54 -3.10
N ASN A 58 -2.21 2.53 -4.27
CA ASN A 58 -1.86 3.75 -5.00
C ASN A 58 -2.39 3.77 -6.43
N PRO A 59 -2.62 4.96 -7.00
CA PRO A 59 -2.71 5.13 -8.45
C PRO A 59 -1.42 4.61 -9.13
N PRO A 60 -1.51 3.80 -10.19
CA PRO A 60 -0.34 3.19 -10.84
C PRO A 60 0.73 4.20 -11.25
N GLU A 61 0.31 5.34 -11.79
CA GLU A 61 1.20 6.40 -12.26
C GLU A 61 2.08 7.02 -11.15
N LEU A 62 1.67 6.92 -9.88
CA LEU A 62 2.44 7.46 -8.75
C LEU A 62 3.51 6.49 -8.23
N ILE A 63 3.42 5.22 -8.60
CA ILE A 63 4.32 4.17 -8.10
C ILE A 63 5.16 3.52 -9.19
N GLU A 64 4.98 3.85 -10.47
CA GLU A 64 5.72 3.24 -11.59
C GLU A 64 7.24 3.20 -11.35
N GLU A 65 7.85 4.32 -10.98
CA GLU A 65 9.29 4.41 -10.70
C GLU A 65 9.69 3.59 -9.47
N PHE A 66 8.84 3.59 -8.43
CA PHE A 66 9.09 2.82 -7.21
C PHE A 66 9.03 1.31 -7.48
N THR A 67 8.04 0.84 -8.23
CA THR A 67 7.91 -0.56 -8.61
C THR A 67 9.02 -0.99 -9.57
N ALA A 68 9.47 -0.11 -10.47
CA ALA A 68 10.64 -0.38 -11.31
C ALA A 68 11.90 -0.58 -10.45
N TRP A 69 12.14 0.31 -9.50
CA TRP A 69 13.25 0.22 -8.56
C TRP A 69 13.20 -1.05 -7.69
N LEU A 70 12.03 -1.44 -7.18
CA LEU A 70 11.87 -2.67 -6.39
C LEU A 70 12.28 -3.93 -7.20
N ARG A 71 11.87 -4.01 -8.47
CA ARG A 71 12.26 -5.12 -9.38
C ARG A 71 13.77 -5.14 -9.63
N GLU A 72 14.38 -3.97 -9.87
CA GLU A 72 15.82 -3.87 -10.10
C GLU A 72 16.63 -4.24 -8.84
N SER A 73 16.07 -3.97 -7.67
CA SER A 73 16.70 -4.26 -6.37
C SER A 73 16.51 -5.72 -5.93
N GLY A 74 15.66 -6.49 -6.61
CA GLY A 74 15.34 -7.88 -6.25
C GLY A 74 14.44 -8.02 -5.01
N GLU A 75 13.73 -6.95 -4.65
CA GLU A 75 12.75 -6.93 -3.54
C GLU A 75 11.39 -7.51 -3.99
N ILE A 76 11.11 -7.53 -5.31
CA ILE A 76 9.99 -8.23 -5.97
C ILE A 76 10.37 -8.84 -7.32
#